data_AF-A0A9E2W137-F1
#
_entry.id   AF-A0A9E2W137-F1
#
_cell.length_a   1.000
_cell.length_b   1.000
_cell.length_c   1.000
_cell.angle_alpha   90.00
_cell.angle_beta   90.00
_cell.angle_gamma   90.00
#
_symmetry.space_group_name_H-M   'P 1'
#
loop_
_entity.id
_entity.type
_entity.pdbx_description
1 polymer ?
#
loop_
_entity_poly.entity_id
_entity_poly.type
_entity_poly.pdbx_seq_one_letter_code
_entity_poly.pdbx_strand_id
1 'polypeptide(L)'
;MRMFWLIMTLMLFAGCAALDRQQHAHMLNLAVQDDQTCRDQGWQYPDPRYISCRMQLDDNRQHRDWMNLQIMSQSRYQNPSAVPAVLPREIYRPLDRDRYHCRYVSENSQDYILCGEAPKPS
;
A
#
# COMPACT_ATOMS: atom_id res chain seq x y z
N MET A 1 -6.26 -16.79 -40.23
CA MET A 1 -7.14 -16.51 -39.06
C MET A 1 -6.56 -16.87 -37.69
N ARG A 2 -5.36 -17.47 -37.56
CA ARG A 2 -4.73 -17.77 -36.25
C ARG A 2 -3.88 -16.62 -35.67
N MET A 3 -3.51 -15.64 -36.49
CA MET A 3 -2.57 -14.57 -36.12
C MET A 3 -3.23 -13.41 -35.35
N PHE A 4 -4.53 -13.17 -35.56
CA PHE A 4 -5.30 -12.14 -34.82
C PHE A 4 -5.51 -12.51 -33.34
N TRP A 5 -5.57 -13.80 -33.01
CA TRP A 5 -5.75 -14.26 -31.62
C TRP A 5 -4.50 -14.02 -30.76
N LEU A 6 -3.30 -14.15 -31.34
CA LEU A 6 -2.02 -13.94 -30.66
C LEU A 6 -1.76 -12.46 -30.31
N ILE A 7 -2.20 -11.52 -31.15
CA ILE A 7 -2.02 -10.08 -30.93
C ILE A 7 -2.92 -9.60 -29.78
N MET A 8 -4.15 -10.12 -29.68
CA MET A 8 -5.08 -9.74 -28.62
C MET A 8 -4.64 -10.25 -27.24
N THR A 9 -4.04 -11.45 -27.17
CA THR A 9 -3.44 -11.95 -25.91
C THR A 9 -2.23 -11.13 -25.48
N LEU A 10 -1.38 -10.69 -26.41
CA LEU A 10 -0.19 -9.87 -26.10
C LEU A 10 -0.54 -8.49 -25.52
N MET A 11 -1.65 -7.87 -25.95
CA MET A 11 -2.09 -6.59 -25.39
C MET A 11 -2.62 -6.70 -23.95
N LEU A 12 -3.28 -7.81 -23.60
CA LEU A 12 -3.76 -8.05 -22.23
C LEU A 12 -2.60 -8.25 -21.24
N PHE A 13 -1.52 -8.93 -21.65
CA PHE A 13 -0.33 -9.10 -20.81
C PHE A 13 0.48 -7.81 -20.63
N ALA A 14 0.52 -6.92 -21.63
CA ALA A 14 1.21 -5.64 -21.53
C ALA A 14 0.54 -4.67 -20.53
N GLY A 15 -0.79 -4.74 -20.39
CA GLY A 15 -1.54 -3.93 -19.43
C GLY A 15 -1.22 -4.28 -17.97
N CYS A 16 -1.07 -5.56 -17.64
CA CYS A 16 -0.75 -6.00 -16.28
C CYS A 16 0.65 -5.54 -15.83
N ALA A 17 1.67 -5.70 -16.69
CA ALA A 17 3.04 -5.30 -16.36
C ALA A 17 3.21 -3.78 -16.18
N ALA A 18 2.39 -2.96 -16.85
CA ALA A 18 2.43 -1.51 -16.69
C ALA A 18 1.86 -1.07 -15.33
N LEU A 19 0.79 -1.71 -14.87
CA LEU A 19 0.17 -1.43 -13.56
C LEU A 19 1.10 -1.80 -12.41
N ASP A 20 1.75 -2.97 -12.47
CA ASP A 20 2.69 -3.41 -11.44
C ASP A 20 3.88 -2.46 -11.31
N ARG A 21 4.42 -1.97 -12.44
CA ARG A 21 5.52 -0.99 -12.43
C ARG A 21 5.10 0.34 -11.80
N GLN A 22 3.87 0.80 -12.07
CA GLN A 22 3.36 2.04 -11.48
C GLN A 22 3.17 1.90 -9.97
N GLN A 23 2.63 0.77 -9.49
CA GLN A 23 2.48 0.48 -8.07
C GLN A 23 3.85 0.40 -7.37
N HIS A 24 4.82 -0.27 -8.00
CA HIS A 24 6.18 -0.38 -7.49
C HIS A 24 6.87 0.98 -7.38
N ALA A 25 6.80 1.80 -8.44
CA ALA A 25 7.36 3.15 -8.41
C ALA A 25 6.69 4.03 -7.35
N HIS A 26 5.37 3.91 -7.17
CA HIS A 26 4.67 4.62 -6.10
C HIS A 26 5.14 4.20 -4.71
N MET A 27 5.32 2.90 -4.47
CA MET A 27 5.84 2.35 -3.22
C MET A 27 7.24 2.89 -2.90
N LEU A 28 8.14 2.91 -3.88
CA LEU A 28 9.49 3.46 -3.71
C LEU A 28 9.47 4.96 -3.40
N ASN A 29 8.67 5.74 -4.13
CA ASN A 29 8.52 7.18 -3.87
C ASN A 29 7.99 7.46 -2.46
N LEU A 30 7.00 6.67 -2.02
CA LEU A 30 6.46 6.77 -0.67
C LEU A 30 7.51 6.43 0.39
N ALA A 31 8.32 5.40 0.14
CA ALA A 31 9.40 5.02 1.04
C ALA A 31 10.45 6.14 1.17
N VAL A 32 10.78 6.86 0.09
CA VAL A 32 11.67 8.01 0.13
C VAL A 32 11.05 9.18 0.90
N GLN A 33 9.77 9.48 0.65
CA GLN A 33 9.07 10.56 1.33
C GLN A 33 9.00 10.34 2.85
N ASP A 34 8.69 9.12 3.27
CA ASP A 34 8.65 8.75 4.69
C ASP A 34 10.04 8.79 5.33
N ASP A 35 11.08 8.42 4.58
CA ASP A 35 12.46 8.47 5.08
C ASP A 35 12.84 9.92 5.37
N GLN A 36 12.59 10.80 4.41
CA GLN A 36 12.82 12.23 4.58
C GLN A 36 12.03 12.78 5.78
N THR A 37 10.75 12.42 5.91
CA THR A 37 9.89 12.88 7.01
C THR A 37 10.43 12.49 8.39
N CYS A 38 10.98 11.29 8.53
CA CYS A 38 11.59 10.85 9.78
C CYS A 38 12.97 11.47 10.01
N ARG A 39 13.76 11.68 8.95
CA ARG A 39 15.07 12.34 9.01
C ARG A 39 14.99 13.82 9.33
N ASP A 40 13.96 14.51 8.86
CA ASP A 40 13.68 15.91 9.20
C ASP A 40 13.40 16.10 10.69
N GLN A 41 12.97 15.04 11.38
CA GLN A 41 12.79 14.99 12.83
C GLN A 41 14.07 14.57 13.59
N GLY A 42 15.17 14.37 12.86
CA GLY A 42 16.47 13.98 13.40
C GLY A 42 16.62 12.49 13.69
N TRP A 43 15.74 11.64 13.17
CA TRP A 43 15.79 10.19 13.37
C TRP A 43 16.41 9.50 12.16
N GLN A 44 17.23 8.48 12.38
CA GLN A 44 17.93 7.77 11.30
C GLN A 44 17.72 6.25 11.42
N TYR A 45 17.67 5.55 10.29
CA TYR A 45 17.65 4.09 10.31
C TYR A 45 19.01 3.56 10.80
N PRO A 46 19.07 2.54 11.69
CA PRO A 46 17.97 1.69 12.16
C PRO A 46 17.41 2.04 13.55
N ASP A 47 17.46 3.30 13.99
CA ASP A 47 17.04 3.67 15.35
C ASP A 47 15.58 3.28 15.65
N PRO A 48 15.26 2.84 16.89
CA PRO A 48 13.88 2.51 17.27
C PRO A 48 12.88 3.67 17.08
N ARG A 49 13.35 4.91 17.26
CA ARG A 49 12.54 6.11 17.02
C ARG A 49 12.22 6.30 15.54
N TYR A 50 13.18 6.04 14.66
CA TYR A 50 12.98 6.03 13.21
C TYR A 50 11.94 4.98 12.82
N ILE A 51 12.08 3.73 13.30
CA ILE A 51 11.14 2.66 12.97
C ILE A 51 9.72 3.00 13.47
N SER A 52 9.61 3.59 14.66
CA SER A 52 8.32 4.04 15.22
C SER A 52 7.68 5.15 14.38
N CYS A 53 8.47 6.10 13.88
CA CYS A 53 8.01 7.12 12.94
C CYS A 53 7.45 6.52 11.66
N ARG A 54 8.21 5.59 11.06
CA ARG A 54 7.79 4.89 9.84
C ARG A 54 6.46 4.15 10.03
N MET A 55 6.33 3.43 11.15
CA MET A 55 5.09 2.74 11.51
C MET A 55 3.91 3.70 11.66
N GLN A 56 4.11 4.85 12.31
CA GLN A 56 3.04 5.84 12.49
C GLN A 56 2.58 6.45 11.16
N LEU A 57 3.51 6.76 10.25
CA LEU A 57 3.18 7.28 8.93
C LEU A 57 2.36 6.26 8.12
N ASP A 58 2.73 4.99 8.19
CA ASP A 58 2.03 3.90 7.53
C ASP A 58 0.63 3.64 8.13
N ASP A 59 0.52 3.56 9.46
CA ASP A 59 -0.75 3.40 10.17
C ASP A 59 -1.72 4.55 9.84
N ASN A 60 -1.23 5.79 9.82
CA ASN A 60 -2.03 6.97 9.43
C ASN A 60 -2.56 6.89 8.00
N ARG A 61 -1.80 6.30 7.07
CA ARG A 61 -2.28 6.09 5.68
C ARG A 61 -3.32 4.98 5.62
N GLN A 62 -3.05 3.82 6.22
CA GLN A 62 -3.99 2.71 6.25
C GLN A 62 -5.32 3.09 6.92
N HIS A 63 -5.27 3.88 7.99
CA HIS A 63 -6.45 4.42 8.63
C HIS A 63 -7.26 5.33 7.70
N ARG A 64 -6.59 6.21 6.95
CA ARG A 64 -7.23 7.10 5.98
C ARG A 64 -7.87 6.33 4.83
N ASP A 65 -7.18 5.33 4.31
CA ASP A 65 -7.71 4.47 3.24
C ASP A 65 -8.93 3.69 3.72
N TRP A 66 -8.88 3.15 4.94
CA TRP A 66 -10.03 2.54 5.59
C TRP A 66 -11.19 3.53 5.73
N MET A 67 -10.96 4.75 6.21
CA MET A 67 -12.00 5.78 6.30
C MET A 67 -12.63 6.12 4.94
N ASN A 68 -11.81 6.22 3.89
CA ASN A 68 -12.29 6.48 2.54
C ASN A 68 -13.19 5.33 2.03
N LEU A 69 -12.83 4.07 2.34
CA LEU A 69 -13.66 2.91 2.05
C LEU A 69 -14.99 2.96 2.80
N GLN A 70 -15.00 3.37 4.08
CA GLN A 70 -16.23 3.54 4.84
C GLN A 70 -17.15 4.60 4.21
N ILE A 71 -16.64 5.77 3.82
CA ILE A 71 -17.43 6.83 3.16
C ILE A 71 -18.02 6.33 1.84
N MET A 72 -17.22 5.64 1.00
CA MET A 72 -17.70 5.07 -0.26
C MET A 72 -18.74 3.97 -0.06
N SER A 73 -18.63 3.19 1.00
CA SER A 73 -19.65 2.18 1.32
C SER A 73 -20.99 2.84 1.67
N GLN A 74 -20.98 3.93 2.44
CA GLN A 74 -22.16 4.67 2.86
C GLN A 74 -22.90 5.33 1.69
N SER A 75 -22.19 5.89 0.72
CA SER A 75 -22.82 6.51 -0.46
C SER A 75 -23.57 5.49 -1.33
N ARG A 76 -23.13 4.22 -1.36
CA ARG A 76 -23.86 3.14 -2.05
C ARG A 76 -25.22 2.81 -1.40
N TYR A 77 -25.39 3.10 -0.10
CA TYR A 77 -26.65 2.87 0.63
C TYR A 77 -27.71 3.95 0.40
N GLN A 78 -27.37 5.09 -0.22
CA GLN A 78 -28.34 6.16 -0.51
C GLN A 78 -29.26 5.87 -1.71
N ASN A 79 -29.21 4.66 -2.29
CA ASN A 79 -30.09 4.24 -3.39
C ASN A 79 -31.21 3.31 -2.86
N PRO A 80 -32.46 3.77 -2.73
CA PRO A 80 -33.52 3.06 -2.00
C PRO A 80 -34.12 1.84 -2.71
N SER A 81 -33.76 1.55 -3.97
CA SER A 81 -34.30 0.41 -4.74
C SER A 81 -33.45 -0.86 -4.69
N ALA A 82 -32.31 -0.86 -4.00
CA ALA A 82 -31.48 -2.06 -3.85
C ALA A 82 -31.76 -2.73 -2.49
N VAL A 83 -32.08 -4.02 -2.49
CA VAL A 83 -32.11 -4.87 -1.29
C VAL A 83 -30.86 -4.57 -0.45
N PRO A 84 -30.96 -4.30 0.87
CA PRO A 84 -29.82 -3.84 1.64
C PRO A 84 -28.78 -4.97 1.67
N ALA A 85 -27.72 -4.81 0.89
CA ALA A 85 -26.53 -5.65 1.04
C ALA A 85 -26.04 -5.42 2.47
N VAL A 86 -26.07 -6.43 3.33
CA VAL A 86 -25.39 -6.37 4.63
C VAL A 86 -23.90 -6.43 4.30
N LEU A 87 -23.29 -5.26 4.07
CA LEU A 87 -21.84 -5.19 3.94
C LEU A 87 -21.28 -5.34 5.35
N PRO A 88 -20.35 -6.29 5.59
CA PRO A 88 -19.64 -6.34 6.85
C PRO A 88 -19.01 -4.98 7.12
N ARG A 89 -19.27 -4.38 8.28
CA ARG A 89 -18.48 -3.24 8.74
C ARG A 89 -17.06 -3.74 8.95
N GLU A 90 -16.17 -3.45 8.01
CA GLU A 90 -14.75 -3.73 8.17
C GLU A 90 -14.24 -2.88 9.34
N ILE A 91 -13.70 -3.55 10.37
CA ILE A 91 -13.09 -2.90 11.53
C ILE A 91 -11.65 -2.52 11.16
N TYR A 92 -11.25 -1.29 11.45
CA TYR A 92 -9.86 -0.87 11.27
C TYR A 92 -8.92 -1.77 12.09
N ARG A 93 -7.89 -2.31 11.45
CA ARG A 93 -6.83 -3.10 12.09
C ARG A 93 -5.54 -2.29 12.10
N PRO A 94 -5.08 -1.82 13.28
CA PRO A 94 -3.77 -1.17 13.39
C PRO A 94 -2.62 -2.10 12.97
N LEU A 95 -1.50 -1.50 12.61
CA LEU A 95 -0.26 -2.22 12.33
C LEU A 95 0.23 -3.02 13.56
N ASP A 96 0.66 -4.25 13.33
CA ASP A 96 1.23 -5.11 14.37
C ASP A 96 2.69 -4.72 14.65
N ARG A 97 2.92 -4.06 15.79
CA ARG A 97 4.23 -3.52 16.16
C ARG A 97 5.33 -4.58 16.23
N ASP A 98 5.01 -5.80 16.66
CA ASP A 98 6.00 -6.85 16.83
C ASP A 98 6.42 -7.47 15.49
N ARG A 99 5.63 -7.24 14.44
CA ARG A 99 5.88 -7.72 13.07
C ARG A 99 6.26 -6.60 12.10
N TYR A 100 6.17 -5.35 12.54
CA TYR A 100 6.58 -4.20 11.76
C TYR A 100 8.11 -4.04 11.80
N HIS A 101 8.73 -4.09 10.64
CA HIS A 101 10.18 -3.95 10.53
C HIS A 101 10.56 -3.20 9.26
N CYS A 102 11.75 -2.61 9.29
CA CYS A 102 12.34 -1.91 8.17
C CYS A 102 13.55 -2.69 7.67
N ARG A 103 13.78 -2.66 6.36
CA ARG A 103 14.94 -3.28 5.70
C ARG A 103 15.53 -2.33 4.67
N TYR A 104 16.85 -2.37 4.56
CA TYR A 104 17.55 -1.68 3.48
C TYR A 104 17.46 -2.50 2.19
N VAL A 105 17.16 -1.83 1.09
CA VAL A 105 17.03 -2.40 -0.25
C VAL A 105 17.73 -1.49 -1.24
N SER A 106 18.59 -2.04 -2.08
CA SER A 106 19.20 -1.33 -3.20
C SER A 106 18.55 -1.83 -4.50
N GLU A 107 17.90 -0.93 -5.24
CA GLU A 107 17.26 -1.24 -6.52
C GLU A 107 17.47 -0.08 -7.52
N ASN A 108 17.71 -0.39 -8.80
CA ASN A 108 17.93 0.62 -9.85
C ASN A 108 19.00 1.67 -9.49
N SER A 109 20.08 1.23 -8.83
CA SER A 109 21.17 2.09 -8.34
C SER A 109 20.75 3.15 -7.32
N GLN A 110 19.62 2.94 -6.62
CA GLN A 110 19.15 3.78 -5.54
C GLN A 110 18.88 2.93 -4.29
N ASP A 111 19.10 3.56 -3.14
CA ASP A 111 18.95 2.94 -1.83
C ASP A 111 17.64 3.37 -1.19
N TYR A 112 16.92 2.40 -0.65
CA TYR A 112 15.62 2.59 -0.01
C TYR A 112 15.58 1.89 1.34
N ILE A 113 14.91 2.53 2.30
CA ILE A 113 14.45 1.87 3.51
C ILE A 113 12.98 1.52 3.34
N LEU A 114 12.70 0.23 3.15
CA LEU A 114 11.35 -0.29 3.02
C LEU A 114 10.88 -0.81 4.38
N CYS A 115 9.71 -0.37 4.81
CA CYS A 115 9.12 -0.79 6.09
C CYS A 115 7.75 -1.40 5.83
N GLY A 116 7.39 -2.39 6.64
CA GLY A 116 6.09 -3.02 6.56
C GLY A 116 5.90 -4.12 7.62
N GLU A 117 4.68 -4.59 7.73
CA GLU A 117 4.36 -5.75 8.55
C GLU A 117 4.73 -7.05 7.80
N ALA A 118 5.52 -7.93 8.42
CA ALA A 118 5.81 -9.25 7.85
C ALA A 118 4.50 -10.02 7.58
N PRO A 119 4.43 -10.98 6.66
CA PRO A 119 3.26 -11.88 6.55
C PRO A 119 3.02 -12.64 7.86
N LYS A 120 1.77 -13.02 8.16
CA LYS A 120 1.51 -13.94 9.28
C LYS A 120 2.04 -15.32 8.91
N PRO A 121 2.81 -16.00 9.78
CA PRO A 121 3.04 -17.42 9.59
C PRO A 121 1.68 -18.13 9.66
N SER A 122 1.36 -18.90 8.61
CA SER A 122 0.15 -19.71 8.46
C SER A 122 0.16 -20.92 9.37
#